data_AF-A0A669Q3N6-F1
#
_entry.id   AF-A0A669Q3N6-F1
#
_cell.length_a   1.000
_cell.length_b   1.000
_cell.length_c   1.000
_cell.angle_alpha   90.00
_cell.angle_beta   90.00
_cell.angle_gamma   90.00
#
_symmetry.space_group_name_H-M   'P 1'
#
loop_
_entity.id
_entity.type
_entity.pdbx_description
1 polymer ?
#
loop_
_entity_poly.entity_id
_entity_poly.type
_entity_poly.pdbx_seq_one_letter_code
_entity_poly.pdbx_strand_id
1 'polypeptide(L)'
;MSTVDAYLRQPWSTVHAIPMVSAFAQNWERVDNFQSRPDDIVVATFPKSGTTWISEIVDMILQGGDPKKCKRDAIVNRVPMLEFAAPGQMPAGTEQLEDMPSPRVIKTHIPAAILPKTFWDKGCKMIYVGRNAKDVAVSYYHFDLMNKLHPHPGTWDQYLEAFMAGKVAYGSWFDHVRGYWERRQEHPILYLFYEDMKEDLCQEIAKVAQFLGCELTEVALEAIAHHTSFEAMRDNPSTNYSVVPSHLMDQGVSPFMRKELPLDLSLPVLCRYLPCATLLVSPSCCSPAVTVLVQNARCQIIYVGRNAKDVAVSFYHFDLMNKFEQHPGTWDQYLEAFMAGKVAYGSWFDHVRGYWERRQEHPILYLFYEDMKEDLRREIAKVAQFLGCELTEVALEAIAHHTSFEAMRDNPSTNYSTVPSHLMDQGVSPFMRKGITGDWKNHFTVAQSAHFDQYYAQKMAGTDLRFRTEI
;
A
#
# COMPACT_ATOMS: atom_id res chain seq x y z
N MET A 1 2.94 -45.83 8.52
CA MET A 1 1.74 -45.14 8.02
C MET A 1 1.25 -44.25 9.13
N SER A 2 1.58 -42.95 9.13
CA SER A 2 0.90 -42.02 10.03
C SER A 2 -0.55 -41.90 9.57
N THR A 3 -1.50 -42.11 10.47
CA THR A 3 -2.91 -41.84 10.16
C THR A 3 -3.05 -40.34 9.86
N VAL A 4 -3.87 -40.01 8.84
CA VAL A 4 -4.06 -38.63 8.35
C VAL A 4 -4.44 -37.65 9.48
N ASP A 5 -5.09 -38.16 10.54
CA ASP A 5 -5.48 -37.37 11.71
C ASP A 5 -4.31 -36.86 12.56
N ALA A 6 -3.09 -37.40 12.40
CA ALA A 6 -1.97 -37.10 13.26
C ALA A 6 -1.47 -35.64 13.17
N TYR A 7 -1.77 -34.93 12.08
CA TYR A 7 -1.30 -33.56 11.85
C TYR A 7 -2.40 -32.57 11.45
N LEU A 8 -3.65 -33.03 11.26
CA LEU A 8 -4.77 -32.13 10.99
C LEU A 8 -5.24 -31.44 12.26
N ARG A 9 -5.52 -30.14 12.16
CA ARG A 9 -5.97 -29.26 13.25
C ARG A 9 -5.08 -29.29 14.49
N GLN A 10 -3.84 -29.74 14.35
CA GLN A 10 -2.89 -29.78 15.46
C GLN A 10 -2.40 -28.36 15.79
N PRO A 11 -2.08 -28.09 17.07
CA PRO A 11 -1.43 -26.84 17.48
C PRO A 11 -0.16 -26.56 16.68
N TRP A 12 0.23 -25.28 16.62
CA TRP A 12 1.52 -24.91 16.03
C TRP A 12 2.67 -25.65 16.71
N SER A 13 3.61 -26.14 15.91
CA SER A 13 4.93 -26.56 16.38
C SER A 13 5.88 -25.37 16.37
N THR A 14 7.06 -25.52 16.95
CA THR A 14 8.10 -24.47 16.94
C THR A 14 9.29 -24.93 16.12
N VAL A 15 9.71 -24.11 15.16
CA VAL A 15 10.91 -24.29 14.35
C VAL A 15 11.73 -23.02 14.44
N HIS A 16 12.99 -23.11 14.88
CA HIS A 16 13.85 -21.94 15.09
C HIS A 16 13.16 -20.80 15.87
N ALA A 17 12.42 -21.16 16.94
CA ALA A 17 11.60 -20.26 17.77
C ALA A 17 10.39 -19.60 17.08
N ILE A 18 10.04 -20.00 15.85
CA ILE A 18 8.91 -19.47 15.08
C ILE A 18 7.77 -20.50 15.06
N PRO A 19 6.50 -20.10 15.28
CA PRO A 19 5.37 -21.00 15.13
C PRO A 19 5.26 -21.53 13.70
N MET A 20 5.05 -22.83 13.56
CA MET A 20 5.01 -23.52 12.27
C MET A 20 3.86 -24.53 12.24
N VAL A 21 3.33 -24.78 11.04
CA VAL A 21 2.33 -25.84 10.82
C VAL A 21 2.92 -27.18 11.26
N SER A 22 2.19 -27.92 12.09
CA SER A 22 2.66 -29.19 12.68
C SER A 22 3.17 -30.17 11.62
N ALA A 23 2.41 -30.34 10.53
CA ALA A 23 2.81 -31.19 9.42
C ALA A 23 4.13 -30.77 8.76
N PHE A 24 4.41 -29.46 8.69
CA PHE A 24 5.60 -28.92 8.02
C PHE A 24 6.84 -29.04 8.90
N ALA A 25 6.67 -28.86 10.21
CA ALA A 25 7.71 -28.98 11.21
C ALA A 25 8.25 -30.42 11.36
N GLN A 26 7.47 -31.43 10.95
CA GLN A 26 7.94 -32.80 10.91
C GLN A 26 9.09 -32.94 9.90
N ASN A 27 10.23 -33.45 10.38
CA ASN A 27 11.44 -33.61 9.59
C ASN A 27 11.94 -32.30 8.95
N TRP A 28 11.93 -31.19 9.72
CA TRP A 28 12.37 -29.87 9.23
C TRP A 28 13.81 -29.85 8.72
N GLU A 29 14.66 -30.79 9.13
CA GLU A 29 16.04 -30.92 8.63
C GLU A 29 16.13 -31.00 7.10
N ARG A 30 15.10 -31.51 6.42
CA ARG A 30 15.03 -31.52 4.94
C ARG A 30 15.01 -30.11 4.33
N VAL A 31 14.42 -29.15 5.05
CA VAL A 31 14.35 -27.74 4.65
C VAL A 31 15.66 -27.05 4.99
N ASP A 32 16.17 -27.22 6.22
CA ASP A 32 17.44 -26.62 6.64
C ASP A 32 18.62 -27.05 5.75
N ASN A 33 18.62 -28.32 5.32
CA ASN A 33 19.65 -28.89 4.46
C ASN A 33 19.34 -28.80 2.96
N PHE A 34 18.22 -28.17 2.57
CA PHE A 34 17.83 -28.04 1.17
C PHE A 34 18.95 -27.42 0.34
N GLN A 35 19.12 -27.89 -0.90
CA GLN A 35 20.13 -27.39 -1.83
C GLN A 35 19.45 -26.56 -2.94
N SER A 36 19.62 -25.25 -2.89
CA SER A 36 19.19 -24.37 -3.97
C SER A 36 20.13 -24.50 -5.17
N ARG A 37 19.71 -24.02 -6.33
CA ARG A 37 20.51 -23.87 -7.54
C ARG A 37 20.70 -22.38 -7.83
N PRO A 38 21.81 -21.96 -8.46
CA PRO A 38 22.06 -20.55 -8.73
C PRO A 38 20.95 -19.86 -9.55
N ASP A 39 20.23 -20.62 -10.37
CA ASP A 39 19.15 -20.16 -11.22
C ASP A 39 17.74 -20.37 -10.65
N ASP A 40 17.64 -20.74 -9.36
CA ASP A 40 16.35 -20.77 -8.68
C ASP A 40 15.77 -19.34 -8.52
N ILE A 41 14.47 -19.24 -8.71
CA ILE A 41 13.67 -18.03 -8.47
C ILE A 41 12.81 -18.27 -7.25
N VAL A 42 13.01 -17.51 -6.18
CA VAL A 42 12.26 -17.65 -4.93
C VAL A 42 11.12 -16.64 -4.88
N VAL A 43 9.89 -17.12 -4.76
CA VAL A 43 8.70 -16.33 -4.46
C VAL A 43 8.43 -16.42 -2.97
N ALA A 44 8.79 -15.38 -2.23
CA ALA A 44 8.63 -15.29 -0.78
C ALA A 44 7.51 -14.33 -0.42
N THR A 45 6.64 -14.71 0.52
CA THR A 45 5.55 -13.82 0.98
C THR A 45 5.17 -14.18 2.40
N PHE A 46 4.75 -13.21 3.22
CA PHE A 46 3.95 -13.59 4.39
C PHE A 46 2.65 -14.24 3.88
N PRO A 47 2.10 -15.29 4.52
CA PRO A 47 0.89 -15.95 4.06
C PRO A 47 -0.22 -14.97 3.70
N LYS A 48 -0.93 -15.27 2.61
CA LYS A 48 -2.10 -14.50 2.12
C LYS A 48 -1.80 -13.10 1.55
N SER A 49 -0.55 -12.84 1.22
CA SER A 49 -0.11 -11.57 0.60
C SER A 49 -0.07 -11.60 -0.93
N GLY A 50 -0.74 -12.56 -1.58
CA GLY A 50 -0.79 -12.65 -3.06
C GLY A 50 0.17 -13.66 -3.70
N THR A 51 0.68 -14.63 -2.93
CA THR A 51 1.65 -15.64 -3.39
C THR A 51 1.22 -16.34 -4.67
N THR A 52 -0.01 -16.85 -4.74
CA THR A 52 -0.51 -17.56 -5.93
C THR A 52 -0.53 -16.64 -7.15
N TRP A 53 -0.84 -15.36 -6.96
CA TRP A 53 -0.93 -14.37 -8.04
C TRP A 53 0.44 -14.11 -8.64
N ILE A 54 1.43 -13.78 -7.80
CA ILE A 54 2.80 -13.56 -8.26
C ILE A 54 3.46 -14.85 -8.78
N SER A 55 3.16 -16.02 -8.21
CA SER A 55 3.65 -17.30 -8.74
C SER A 55 3.12 -17.59 -10.14
N GLU A 56 1.84 -17.30 -10.41
CA GLU A 56 1.28 -17.45 -11.76
C GLU A 56 1.88 -16.43 -12.74
N ILE A 57 2.05 -15.17 -12.34
CA ILE A 57 2.73 -14.15 -13.14
C ILE A 57 4.15 -14.63 -13.53
N VAL A 58 4.94 -15.08 -12.55
CA VAL A 58 6.31 -15.56 -12.80
C VAL A 58 6.31 -16.77 -13.74
N ASP A 59 5.44 -17.77 -13.54
CA ASP A 59 5.36 -18.92 -14.45
C ASP A 59 4.96 -18.47 -15.86
N MET A 60 3.96 -17.60 -16.00
CA MET A 60 3.56 -17.10 -17.32
C MET A 60 4.68 -16.32 -18.02
N ILE A 61 5.45 -15.49 -17.31
CA ILE A 61 6.61 -14.79 -17.87
C ILE A 61 7.63 -15.80 -18.40
N LEU A 62 7.97 -16.82 -17.61
CA LEU A 62 8.94 -17.86 -18.01
C LEU A 62 8.43 -18.71 -19.18
N GLN A 63 7.11 -18.82 -19.35
CA GLN A 63 6.49 -19.49 -20.50
C GLN A 63 6.27 -18.57 -21.72
N GLY A 64 6.75 -17.32 -21.67
CA GLY A 64 6.62 -16.34 -22.75
C GLY A 64 5.20 -15.78 -22.93
N GLY A 65 4.41 -15.76 -21.86
CA GLY A 65 3.01 -15.31 -21.86
C GLY A 65 2.01 -16.34 -22.40
N ASP A 66 2.41 -17.61 -22.57
CA ASP A 66 1.53 -18.66 -23.11
C ASP A 66 0.65 -19.29 -22.01
N PRO A 67 -0.66 -19.01 -21.97
CA PRO A 67 -1.56 -19.57 -20.96
C PRO A 67 -1.74 -21.08 -21.09
N LYS A 68 -1.50 -21.70 -22.26
CA LYS A 68 -1.64 -23.15 -22.44
C LYS A 68 -0.52 -23.88 -21.70
N LYS A 69 0.71 -23.36 -21.75
CA LYS A 69 1.85 -23.93 -21.01
C LYS A 69 1.67 -23.81 -19.50
N CYS A 70 0.98 -22.78 -19.03
CA CYS A 70 0.71 -22.57 -17.59
C CYS A 70 -0.42 -23.47 -17.06
N LYS A 71 -1.19 -24.12 -17.94
CA LYS A 71 -2.18 -25.15 -17.61
C LYS A 71 -1.63 -26.58 -17.64
N ARG A 72 -0.30 -26.75 -17.78
CA ARG A 72 0.35 -28.08 -17.80
C ARG A 72 0.13 -28.88 -16.51
N ASP A 73 -0.04 -28.18 -15.39
CA ASP A 73 -0.33 -28.77 -14.08
C ASP A 73 -0.87 -27.69 -13.12
N ALA A 74 -1.31 -28.09 -11.93
CA ALA A 74 -1.70 -27.19 -10.86
C ALA A 74 -0.51 -26.37 -10.31
N ILE A 75 -0.80 -25.17 -9.83
CA ILE A 75 0.21 -24.22 -9.33
C ILE A 75 1.04 -24.81 -8.19
N VAL A 76 0.47 -25.68 -7.37
CA VAL A 76 1.16 -26.38 -6.26
C VAL A 76 2.24 -27.35 -6.76
N ASN A 77 2.13 -27.83 -8.00
CA ASN A 77 3.11 -28.71 -8.64
C ASN A 77 4.09 -27.90 -9.51
N ARG A 78 3.61 -26.85 -10.20
CA ARG A 78 4.45 -25.97 -11.02
C ARG A 78 5.38 -25.09 -10.20
N VAL A 79 4.91 -24.62 -9.04
CA VAL A 79 5.63 -23.75 -8.11
C VAL A 79 5.55 -24.36 -6.70
N PRO A 80 6.32 -25.43 -6.42
CA PRO A 80 6.25 -26.13 -5.14
C PRO A 80 6.61 -25.21 -3.99
N MET A 81 5.91 -25.40 -2.87
CA MET A 81 6.18 -24.68 -1.63
C MET A 81 7.25 -25.44 -0.84
N LEU A 82 8.44 -24.85 -0.67
CA LEU A 82 9.63 -25.49 -0.11
C LEU A 82 9.34 -26.29 1.18
N GLU A 83 8.73 -25.63 2.16
CA GLU A 83 8.49 -26.19 3.48
C GLU A 83 7.23 -27.08 3.59
N PHE A 84 6.43 -27.17 2.52
CA PHE A 84 5.21 -27.97 2.53
C PHE A 84 5.50 -29.45 2.85
N ALA A 85 4.66 -30.03 3.69
CA ALA A 85 4.56 -31.46 3.91
C ALA A 85 3.13 -31.83 4.33
N ALA A 86 2.64 -32.95 3.79
CA ALA A 86 1.43 -33.62 4.23
C ALA A 86 1.68 -35.14 4.18
N PRO A 87 2.37 -35.70 5.18
CA PRO A 87 2.87 -37.08 5.14
C PRO A 87 1.80 -38.11 4.77
N GLY A 88 2.08 -38.88 3.71
CA GLY A 88 1.18 -39.91 3.21
C GLY A 88 -0.03 -39.39 2.42
N GLN A 89 -0.10 -38.09 2.12
CA GLN A 89 -1.18 -37.49 1.32
C GLN A 89 -0.65 -36.76 0.08
N MET A 90 0.42 -36.00 0.23
CA MET A 90 1.06 -35.26 -0.87
C MET A 90 2.58 -35.31 -0.71
N PRO A 91 3.35 -35.29 -1.82
CA PRO A 91 4.80 -35.23 -1.76
C PRO A 91 5.26 -33.98 -1.02
N ALA A 92 6.40 -34.05 -0.37
CA ALA A 92 6.96 -32.90 0.31
C ALA A 92 7.51 -31.90 -0.73
N GLY A 93 7.43 -30.60 -0.43
CA GLY A 93 7.92 -29.58 -1.37
C GLY A 93 9.39 -29.75 -1.74
N THR A 94 10.22 -30.17 -0.78
CA THR A 94 11.64 -30.49 -1.00
C THR A 94 11.84 -31.64 -1.99
N GLU A 95 11.00 -32.67 -1.95
CA GLU A 95 11.06 -33.81 -2.88
C GLU A 95 10.66 -33.37 -4.29
N GLN A 96 9.56 -32.62 -4.40
CA GLN A 96 9.11 -32.07 -5.68
C GLN A 96 10.18 -31.19 -6.34
N LEU A 97 10.89 -30.38 -5.54
CA LEU A 97 11.93 -29.48 -6.04
C LEU A 97 13.22 -30.22 -6.44
N GLU A 98 13.54 -31.33 -5.79
CA GLU A 98 14.71 -32.14 -6.12
C GLU A 98 14.60 -32.73 -7.54
N ASP A 99 13.42 -33.27 -7.87
CA ASP A 99 13.11 -33.87 -9.17
C ASP A 99 12.88 -32.84 -10.29
N MET A 100 12.61 -31.58 -9.94
CA MET A 100 12.25 -30.54 -10.91
C MET A 100 13.48 -30.07 -11.72
N PRO A 101 13.40 -29.97 -13.06
CA PRO A 101 14.48 -29.37 -13.85
C PRO A 101 14.59 -27.87 -13.61
N SER A 102 15.79 -27.32 -13.82
CA SER A 102 16.04 -25.89 -13.77
C SER A 102 15.50 -25.16 -15.03
N PRO A 103 15.15 -23.87 -14.94
CA PRO A 103 15.09 -23.05 -13.72
C PRO A 103 13.85 -23.39 -12.88
N ARG A 104 14.00 -23.46 -11.55
CA ARG A 104 12.88 -23.75 -10.63
C ARG A 104 12.28 -22.44 -10.11
N VAL A 105 10.95 -22.38 -10.03
CA VAL A 105 10.25 -21.35 -9.25
C VAL A 105 9.84 -21.98 -7.92
N ILE A 106 10.30 -21.39 -6.82
CA ILE A 106 10.16 -21.93 -5.47
C ILE A 106 9.29 -21.00 -4.65
N LYS A 107 8.16 -21.50 -4.16
CA LYS A 107 7.32 -20.74 -3.22
C LYS A 107 7.82 -20.95 -1.79
N THR A 108 7.78 -19.91 -0.97
CA THR A 108 7.98 -20.04 0.49
C THR A 108 7.27 -18.95 1.28
N HIS A 109 6.97 -19.28 2.53
CA HIS A 109 6.51 -18.37 3.57
C HIS A 109 7.49 -18.28 4.74
N ILE A 110 8.68 -18.90 4.62
CA ILE A 110 9.70 -18.88 5.66
C ILE A 110 10.24 -17.46 5.85
N PRO A 111 10.35 -16.93 7.08
CA PRO A 111 10.99 -15.64 7.34
C PRO A 111 12.46 -15.62 6.89
N ALA A 112 12.94 -14.48 6.39
CA ALA A 112 14.31 -14.31 5.90
C ALA A 112 15.40 -14.69 6.93
N ALA A 113 15.11 -14.60 8.23
CA ALA A 113 16.03 -14.96 9.30
C ALA A 113 16.35 -16.47 9.35
N ILE A 114 15.43 -17.32 8.88
CA ILE A 114 15.54 -18.78 8.96
C ILE A 114 15.39 -19.47 7.59
N LEU A 115 15.39 -18.70 6.50
CA LEU A 115 15.42 -19.25 5.14
C LEU A 115 16.77 -19.95 4.89
N PRO A 116 16.80 -21.13 4.24
CA PRO A 116 18.02 -21.91 4.04
C PRO A 116 19.17 -21.10 3.44
N LYS A 117 20.36 -21.24 4.02
CA LYS A 117 21.52 -20.38 3.71
C LYS A 117 21.93 -20.40 2.24
N THR A 118 21.77 -21.56 1.60
CA THR A 118 22.08 -21.79 0.19
C THR A 118 21.43 -20.77 -0.76
N PHE A 119 20.24 -20.24 -0.46
CA PHE A 119 19.60 -19.25 -1.33
C PHE A 119 20.38 -17.94 -1.36
N TRP A 120 20.86 -17.51 -0.18
CA TRP A 120 21.69 -16.31 -0.04
C TRP A 120 23.06 -16.55 -0.67
N ASP A 121 23.72 -17.66 -0.32
CA ASP A 121 25.08 -17.98 -0.76
C ASP A 121 25.20 -18.14 -2.28
N LYS A 122 24.15 -18.66 -2.95
CA LYS A 122 24.12 -18.84 -4.41
C LYS A 122 23.55 -17.65 -5.17
N GLY A 123 23.17 -16.56 -4.48
CA GLY A 123 22.69 -15.36 -5.15
C GLY A 123 21.33 -15.52 -5.84
N CYS A 124 20.47 -16.44 -5.38
CA CYS A 124 19.19 -16.73 -6.02
C CYS A 124 18.32 -15.46 -6.10
N LYS A 125 17.70 -15.20 -7.25
CA LYS A 125 16.75 -14.08 -7.39
C LYS A 125 15.53 -14.34 -6.53
N MET A 126 15.08 -13.33 -5.78
CA MET A 126 13.86 -13.42 -4.98
C MET A 126 12.84 -12.36 -5.38
N ILE A 127 11.57 -12.71 -5.35
CA ILE A 127 10.46 -11.79 -5.47
C ILE A 127 9.69 -11.87 -4.16
N TYR A 128 9.59 -10.73 -3.47
CA TYR A 128 8.81 -10.61 -2.25
C TYR A 128 7.56 -9.78 -2.50
N VAL A 129 6.39 -10.24 -2.04
CA VAL A 129 5.14 -9.46 -2.09
C VAL A 129 4.67 -9.13 -0.67
N GLY A 130 4.68 -7.83 -0.35
CA GLY A 130 4.04 -7.28 0.85
C GLY A 130 2.57 -6.98 0.59
N ARG A 131 1.74 -7.05 1.63
CA ARG A 131 0.33 -6.66 1.60
C ARG A 131 -0.04 -6.04 2.94
N ASN A 132 -0.96 -5.07 2.94
CA ASN A 132 -1.39 -4.43 4.18
C ASN A 132 -1.85 -5.45 5.25
N ALA A 133 -1.42 -5.24 6.50
CA ALA A 133 -1.59 -6.21 7.57
C ALA A 133 -3.06 -6.52 7.90
N LYS A 134 -3.96 -5.56 7.72
CA LYS A 134 -5.40 -5.71 8.02
C LYS A 134 -6.04 -6.72 7.07
N ASP A 135 -5.82 -6.56 5.76
CA ASP A 135 -6.30 -7.50 4.76
C ASP A 135 -5.66 -8.87 4.89
N VAL A 136 -4.37 -8.91 5.24
CA VAL A 136 -3.67 -10.17 5.53
C VAL A 136 -4.35 -10.89 6.68
N ALA A 137 -4.61 -10.23 7.82
CA ALA A 137 -5.25 -10.84 8.98
C ALA A 137 -6.63 -11.44 8.62
N VAL A 138 -7.47 -10.68 7.91
CA VAL A 138 -8.79 -11.14 7.44
C VAL A 138 -8.64 -12.32 6.48
N SER A 139 -7.73 -12.23 5.50
CA SER A 139 -7.51 -13.31 4.54
C SER A 139 -6.96 -14.59 5.20
N TYR A 140 -6.13 -14.44 6.23
CA TYR A 140 -5.50 -15.54 6.95
C TYR A 140 -6.50 -16.26 7.86
N TYR A 141 -7.33 -15.52 8.60
CA TYR A 141 -8.40 -16.11 9.42
C TYR A 141 -9.29 -17.08 8.62
N HIS A 142 -9.75 -16.67 7.45
CA HIS A 142 -10.59 -17.52 6.60
C HIS A 142 -9.83 -18.65 5.92
N PHE A 143 -8.54 -18.45 5.65
CA PHE A 143 -7.69 -19.54 5.18
C PHE A 143 -7.52 -20.61 6.25
N ASP A 144 -7.36 -20.22 7.51
CA ASP A 144 -7.23 -21.16 8.62
C ASP A 144 -8.55 -21.89 8.90
N LEU A 145 -9.71 -21.25 8.68
CA LEU A 145 -11.01 -21.92 8.75
C LEU A 145 -11.11 -23.09 7.75
N MET A 146 -10.62 -22.91 6.53
CA MET A 146 -10.74 -23.93 5.47
C MET A 146 -9.56 -24.90 5.40
N ASN A 147 -8.35 -24.49 5.77
CA ASN A 147 -7.14 -25.31 5.71
C ASN A 147 -6.98 -26.14 6.99
N LYS A 148 -7.28 -27.42 6.89
CA LYS A 148 -7.26 -28.37 8.01
C LYS A 148 -5.84 -28.75 8.45
N LEU A 149 -4.80 -28.36 7.74
CA LEU A 149 -3.41 -28.47 8.25
C LEU A 149 -3.14 -27.47 9.38
N HIS A 150 -3.91 -26.39 9.47
CA HIS A 150 -3.77 -25.35 10.49
C HIS A 150 -4.69 -25.66 11.69
N PRO A 151 -4.32 -25.28 12.92
CA PRO A 151 -5.25 -25.27 14.04
C PRO A 151 -6.51 -24.51 13.70
N HIS A 152 -7.62 -24.85 14.36
CA HIS A 152 -8.84 -24.08 14.20
C HIS A 152 -8.63 -22.65 14.73
N PRO A 153 -8.95 -21.59 13.95
CA PRO A 153 -8.57 -20.22 14.30
C PRO A 153 -9.36 -19.60 15.47
N GLY A 154 -10.47 -20.22 15.87
CA GLY A 154 -11.34 -19.72 16.93
C GLY A 154 -12.26 -18.61 16.44
N THR A 155 -12.58 -17.63 17.29
CA THR A 155 -13.33 -16.44 16.87
C THR A 155 -12.40 -15.42 16.21
N TRP A 156 -12.96 -14.50 15.43
CA TRP A 156 -12.19 -13.42 14.81
C TRP A 156 -11.39 -12.59 15.83
N ASP A 157 -12.00 -12.20 16.96
CA ASP A 157 -11.33 -11.36 17.95
C ASP A 157 -10.12 -12.09 18.58
N GLN A 158 -10.27 -13.37 18.90
CA GLN A 158 -9.16 -14.20 19.40
C GLN A 158 -8.04 -14.33 18.35
N TYR A 159 -8.42 -14.53 17.10
CA TYR A 159 -7.48 -14.67 16.00
C TYR A 159 -6.70 -13.38 15.74
N LEU A 160 -7.39 -12.23 15.76
CA LEU A 160 -6.76 -10.93 15.54
C LEU A 160 -5.70 -10.64 16.61
N GLU A 161 -6.00 -10.91 17.88
CA GLU A 161 -5.03 -10.80 18.98
C GLU A 161 -3.83 -11.75 18.79
N ALA A 162 -4.08 -13.00 18.39
CA ALA A 162 -3.02 -13.96 18.10
C ALA A 162 -2.14 -13.49 16.92
N PHE A 163 -2.74 -12.97 15.85
CA PHE A 163 -2.06 -12.42 14.69
C PHE A 163 -1.16 -11.23 15.07
N MET A 164 -1.70 -10.27 15.83
CA MET A 164 -0.96 -9.10 16.31
C MET A 164 0.20 -9.48 17.23
N ALA A 165 0.04 -10.54 18.02
CA ALA A 165 1.08 -11.08 18.89
C ALA A 165 2.09 -11.99 18.15
N GLY A 166 1.97 -12.20 16.83
CA GLY A 166 2.84 -13.09 16.06
C GLY A 166 2.69 -14.57 16.43
N LYS A 167 1.53 -14.97 16.98
CA LYS A 167 1.20 -16.34 17.40
C LYS A 167 0.43 -17.12 16.32
N VAL A 168 0.73 -16.82 15.05
CA VAL A 168 0.26 -17.54 13.86
C VAL A 168 1.46 -18.19 13.17
N ALA A 169 1.23 -19.13 12.25
CA ALA A 169 2.33 -19.73 11.52
C ALA A 169 3.19 -18.66 10.80
N TYR A 170 4.50 -18.90 10.77
CA TYR A 170 5.53 -17.98 10.27
C TYR A 170 5.76 -16.72 11.14
N GLY A 171 5.07 -16.62 12.27
CA GLY A 171 5.34 -15.64 13.32
C GLY A 171 4.75 -14.25 13.05
N SER A 172 5.48 -13.23 13.48
CA SER A 172 5.08 -11.81 13.37
C SER A 172 5.10 -11.34 11.92
N TRP A 173 3.97 -10.83 11.44
CA TRP A 173 3.87 -10.16 10.14
C TRP A 173 4.88 -9.01 10.02
N PHE A 174 5.06 -8.23 11.10
CA PHE A 174 5.98 -7.09 11.13
C PHE A 174 7.42 -7.53 10.90
N ASP A 175 7.87 -8.57 11.60
CA ASP A 175 9.24 -9.06 11.49
C ASP A 175 9.49 -9.74 10.14
N HIS A 176 8.49 -10.46 9.61
CA HIS A 176 8.57 -11.10 8.31
C HIS A 176 8.74 -10.08 7.17
N VAL A 177 7.85 -9.08 7.13
CA VAL A 177 7.87 -8.00 6.13
C VAL A 177 9.16 -7.18 6.25
N ARG A 178 9.54 -6.78 7.46
CA ARG A 178 10.78 -6.02 7.69
C ARG A 178 12.03 -6.81 7.30
N GLY A 179 12.10 -8.10 7.62
CA GLY A 179 13.27 -8.92 7.34
C GLY A 179 13.58 -9.02 5.84
N TYR A 180 12.57 -9.24 5.00
CA TYR A 180 12.77 -9.24 3.55
C TYR A 180 13.02 -7.85 2.98
N TRP A 181 12.40 -6.82 3.56
CA TRP A 181 12.68 -5.44 3.19
C TRP A 181 14.17 -5.14 3.42
N GLU A 182 14.70 -5.36 4.61
CA GLU A 182 16.12 -5.10 4.93
C GLU A 182 17.06 -5.88 4.00
N ARG A 183 16.81 -7.18 3.79
CA ARG A 183 17.66 -8.04 2.94
C ARG A 183 17.74 -7.61 1.48
N ARG A 184 16.76 -6.86 0.96
CA ARG A 184 16.79 -6.37 -0.43
C ARG A 184 17.95 -5.42 -0.72
N GLN A 185 18.57 -4.83 0.31
CA GLN A 185 19.72 -3.94 0.15
C GLN A 185 20.99 -4.69 -0.25
N GLU A 186 21.08 -5.99 0.06
CA GLU A 186 22.30 -6.78 -0.05
C GLU A 186 22.12 -8.03 -0.94
N HIS A 187 20.89 -8.31 -1.38
CA HIS A 187 20.54 -9.48 -2.17
C HIS A 187 19.54 -9.11 -3.28
N PRO A 188 19.57 -9.76 -4.47
CA PRO A 188 18.61 -9.53 -5.54
C PRO A 188 17.19 -9.92 -5.11
N ILE A 189 16.49 -8.98 -4.47
CA ILE A 189 15.09 -9.10 -4.08
C ILE A 189 14.29 -8.01 -4.79
N LEU A 190 13.39 -8.40 -5.70
CA LEU A 190 12.34 -7.51 -6.18
C LEU A 190 11.23 -7.47 -5.14
N TYR A 191 11.03 -6.31 -4.53
CA TYR A 191 10.01 -6.10 -3.52
C TYR A 191 8.79 -5.41 -4.15
N LEU A 192 7.65 -6.10 -4.14
CA LEU A 192 6.38 -5.62 -4.69
C LEU A 192 5.35 -5.45 -3.57
N PHE A 193 4.33 -4.66 -3.86
CA PHE A 193 3.15 -4.53 -3.00
C PHE A 193 1.92 -5.07 -3.72
N TYR A 194 1.12 -5.84 -3.00
CA TYR A 194 -0.14 -6.37 -3.50
C TYR A 194 -1.07 -5.25 -3.98
N GLU A 195 -1.03 -4.10 -3.30
CA GLU A 195 -1.80 -2.92 -3.62
C GLU A 195 -1.36 -2.30 -4.96
N ASP A 196 -0.07 -2.19 -5.24
CA ASP A 196 0.45 -1.73 -6.54
C ASP A 196 0.05 -2.69 -7.66
N MET A 197 0.14 -4.01 -7.43
CA MET A 197 -0.27 -5.02 -8.41
C MET A 197 -1.76 -4.90 -8.78
N LYS A 198 -2.60 -4.43 -7.86
CA LYS A 198 -4.02 -4.17 -8.13
C LYS A 198 -4.26 -2.84 -8.82
N GLU A 199 -3.40 -1.85 -8.61
CA GLU A 199 -3.53 -0.51 -9.16
C GLU A 199 -3.07 -0.49 -10.63
N ASP A 200 -1.90 -1.05 -10.92
CA ASP A 200 -1.37 -1.19 -12.26
C ASP A 200 -0.65 -2.54 -12.43
N LEU A 201 -1.43 -3.57 -12.74
CA LEU A 201 -0.92 -4.93 -12.93
C LEU A 201 0.11 -5.02 -14.07
N CYS A 202 -0.12 -4.28 -15.17
CA CYS A 202 0.77 -4.27 -16.33
C CYS A 202 2.16 -3.73 -15.96
N GLN A 203 2.20 -2.64 -15.18
CA GLN A 203 3.45 -2.07 -14.68
C GLN A 203 4.19 -3.04 -13.75
N GLU A 204 3.49 -3.70 -12.83
CA GLU A 204 4.14 -4.67 -11.92
C GLU A 204 4.63 -5.91 -12.68
N ILE A 205 3.89 -6.41 -13.68
CA ILE A 205 4.35 -7.52 -14.55
C ILE A 205 5.63 -7.12 -15.30
N ALA A 206 5.69 -5.90 -15.83
CA ALA A 206 6.89 -5.41 -16.52
C ALA A 206 8.11 -5.36 -15.60
N LYS A 207 7.95 -4.90 -14.34
CA LYS A 207 9.02 -4.92 -13.33
C LYS A 207 9.50 -6.34 -13.05
N VAL A 208 8.59 -7.31 -12.91
CA VAL A 208 8.94 -8.73 -12.72
C VAL A 208 9.72 -9.27 -13.91
N ALA A 209 9.25 -9.03 -15.13
CA ALA A 209 9.92 -9.48 -16.35
C ALA A 209 11.33 -8.91 -16.46
N GLN A 210 11.49 -7.60 -16.24
CA GLN A 210 12.79 -6.92 -16.22
C GLN A 210 13.71 -7.51 -15.16
N PHE A 211 13.21 -7.73 -13.94
CA PHE A 211 13.99 -8.32 -12.85
C PHE A 211 14.45 -9.75 -13.16
N LEU A 212 13.60 -10.55 -13.80
CA LEU A 212 13.94 -11.90 -14.24
C LEU A 212 14.90 -11.89 -15.45
N GLY A 213 14.97 -10.79 -16.20
CA GLY A 213 15.76 -10.68 -17.44
C GLY A 213 15.03 -11.26 -18.65
N CYS A 214 13.70 -11.23 -18.63
CA CYS A 214 12.83 -11.69 -19.70
C CYS A 214 12.28 -10.50 -20.47
N GLU A 215 12.32 -10.56 -21.80
CA GLU A 215 11.63 -9.60 -22.65
C GLU A 215 10.20 -10.07 -22.91
N LEU A 216 9.23 -9.17 -22.73
CA LEU A 216 7.83 -9.42 -23.06
C LEU A 216 7.41 -8.50 -24.21
N THR A 217 6.68 -9.05 -25.16
CA THR A 217 5.92 -8.23 -26.11
C THR A 217 4.71 -7.64 -25.38
N GLU A 218 4.17 -6.54 -25.91
CA GLU A 218 2.93 -5.93 -25.40
C GLU A 218 1.77 -6.95 -25.35
N VAL A 219 1.64 -7.78 -26.40
CA VAL A 219 0.66 -8.86 -26.46
C VAL A 219 0.86 -9.91 -25.35
N ALA A 220 2.11 -10.28 -25.04
CA ALA A 220 2.39 -11.22 -23.96
C ALA A 220 2.07 -10.60 -22.60
N LEU A 221 2.41 -9.32 -22.39
CA LEU A 221 2.13 -8.58 -21.16
C LEU A 221 0.62 -8.46 -20.92
N GLU A 222 -0.16 -8.07 -21.93
CA GLU A 222 -1.62 -8.03 -21.85
C GLU A 222 -2.23 -9.42 -21.58
N ALA A 223 -1.71 -10.46 -22.23
CA ALA A 223 -2.17 -11.83 -21.99
C ALA A 223 -1.91 -12.28 -20.55
N ILE A 224 -0.74 -11.95 -19.99
CA ILE A 224 -0.41 -12.23 -18.59
C ILE A 224 -1.37 -11.46 -17.67
N ALA A 225 -1.57 -10.16 -17.88
CA ALA A 225 -2.47 -9.34 -17.08
C ALA A 225 -3.91 -9.89 -17.09
N HIS A 226 -4.42 -10.26 -18.27
CA HIS A 226 -5.76 -10.84 -18.41
C HIS A 226 -5.88 -12.18 -17.69
N HIS A 227 -4.94 -13.10 -17.90
CA HIS A 227 -5.02 -14.46 -17.33
C HIS A 227 -4.68 -14.54 -15.85
N THR A 228 -3.98 -13.53 -15.31
CA THR A 228 -3.67 -13.41 -13.88
C THR A 228 -4.63 -12.48 -13.16
N SER A 229 -5.68 -11.97 -13.82
CA SER A 229 -6.77 -11.25 -13.15
C SER A 229 -7.46 -12.14 -12.12
N PHE A 230 -8.05 -11.51 -11.09
CA PHE A 230 -8.75 -12.24 -10.03
C PHE A 230 -9.85 -13.16 -10.59
N GLU A 231 -10.66 -12.66 -11.52
CA GLU A 231 -11.75 -13.43 -12.14
C GLU A 231 -11.22 -14.64 -12.91
N ALA A 232 -10.20 -14.44 -13.76
CA ALA A 232 -9.61 -15.53 -14.53
C ALA A 232 -8.98 -16.61 -13.64
N MET A 233 -8.27 -16.20 -12.58
CA MET A 233 -7.62 -17.14 -11.67
C MET A 233 -8.61 -17.87 -10.76
N ARG A 234 -9.71 -17.21 -10.34
CA ARG A 234 -10.78 -17.80 -9.51
C ARG A 234 -11.41 -19.00 -10.21
N ASP A 235 -11.64 -18.86 -11.52
CA ASP A 235 -12.36 -19.86 -12.31
C ASP A 235 -11.41 -20.89 -12.96
N ASN A 236 -10.09 -20.78 -12.73
CA ASN A 236 -9.07 -21.69 -13.26
C ASN A 236 -8.64 -22.76 -12.23
N PRO A 237 -8.93 -24.06 -12.47
CA PRO A 237 -8.54 -25.16 -11.59
C PRO A 237 -7.03 -25.26 -11.32
N SER A 238 -6.22 -24.73 -12.23
CA SER A 238 -4.75 -24.74 -12.12
C SER A 238 -4.23 -23.75 -11.09
N THR A 239 -5.05 -22.78 -10.64
CA THR A 239 -4.65 -21.70 -9.72
C THR A 239 -5.53 -21.59 -8.49
N ASN A 240 -6.76 -22.12 -8.51
CA ASN A 240 -7.73 -21.95 -7.43
C ASN A 240 -7.70 -23.05 -6.34
N TYR A 241 -6.73 -23.96 -6.39
CA TYR A 241 -6.53 -25.03 -5.40
C TYR A 241 -7.70 -26.04 -5.31
N SER A 242 -8.58 -26.11 -6.32
CA SER A 242 -9.68 -27.09 -6.34
C SER A 242 -9.21 -28.55 -6.44
N VAL A 243 -7.96 -28.76 -6.87
CA VAL A 243 -7.30 -30.08 -6.93
C VAL A 243 -6.78 -30.56 -5.57
N VAL A 244 -6.68 -29.68 -4.56
CA VAL A 244 -6.21 -30.08 -3.23
C VAL A 244 -7.35 -30.84 -2.52
N PRO A 245 -7.10 -32.02 -1.93
CA PRO A 245 -8.14 -32.79 -1.28
C PRO A 245 -8.92 -32.01 -0.20
N SER A 246 -10.24 -32.14 -0.16
CA SER A 246 -11.13 -31.38 0.73
C SER A 246 -10.97 -31.71 2.22
N HIS A 247 -10.38 -32.86 2.55
CA HIS A 247 -9.98 -33.18 3.92
C HIS A 247 -8.71 -32.45 4.36
N LEU A 248 -7.96 -31.85 3.43
CA LEU A 248 -6.86 -30.92 3.71
C LEU A 248 -7.33 -29.46 3.58
N MET A 249 -8.05 -29.12 2.50
CA MET A 249 -8.52 -27.75 2.21
C MET A 249 -10.00 -27.74 1.82
N ASP A 250 -10.86 -27.39 2.78
CA ASP A 250 -12.32 -27.45 2.63
C ASP A 250 -12.89 -26.16 2.04
N GLN A 251 -12.89 -26.06 0.71
CA GLN A 251 -13.40 -24.87 0.02
C GLN A 251 -14.91 -24.63 0.22
N GLY A 252 -15.66 -25.59 0.79
CA GLY A 252 -17.05 -25.40 1.20
C GLY A 252 -17.22 -24.52 2.44
N VAL A 253 -16.20 -24.49 3.32
CA VAL A 253 -16.16 -23.59 4.50
C VAL A 253 -15.85 -22.15 4.07
N SER A 254 -14.89 -22.00 3.16
CA SER A 254 -14.52 -20.72 2.58
C SER A 254 -13.81 -20.96 1.25
N PRO A 255 -14.22 -20.29 0.16
CA PRO A 255 -13.51 -20.41 -1.11
C PRO A 255 -12.06 -19.91 -0.97
N PHE A 256 -11.13 -20.47 -1.75
CA PHE A 256 -9.73 -20.04 -1.71
C PHE A 256 -9.55 -18.60 -2.21
N MET A 257 -10.23 -18.25 -3.31
CA MET A 257 -10.32 -16.90 -3.88
C MET A 257 -11.70 -16.32 -3.60
N ARG A 258 -11.81 -15.52 -2.52
CA ARG A 258 -13.11 -15.16 -1.92
C ARG A 258 -13.79 -14.00 -2.63
N LYS A 259 -13.16 -12.82 -2.61
CA LYS A 259 -13.67 -11.58 -3.16
C LYS A 259 -12.50 -10.66 -3.49
N GLU A 260 -12.64 -9.92 -4.57
CA GLU A 260 -11.82 -8.74 -4.83
C GLU A 260 -12.52 -7.54 -4.21
N LEU A 261 -11.88 -6.92 -3.21
CA LEU A 261 -12.34 -5.63 -2.69
C LEU A 261 -11.80 -4.54 -3.62
N PRO A 262 -12.58 -3.53 -4.03
CA PRO A 262 -12.05 -2.40 -4.79
C PRO A 262 -10.91 -1.74 -4.00
N LEU A 263 -9.86 -1.29 -4.71
CA LEU A 263 -8.88 -0.39 -4.10
C LEU A 263 -9.61 0.88 -3.69
N ASP A 264 -9.44 1.31 -2.45
CA ASP A 264 -9.91 2.63 -2.04
C ASP A 264 -8.98 3.69 -2.64
N LEU A 265 -9.32 4.12 -3.86
CA LEU A 265 -8.55 5.11 -4.59
C LEU A 265 -8.68 6.52 -4.01
N SER A 266 -9.52 6.72 -2.99
CA SER A 266 -9.69 8.02 -2.32
C SER A 266 -8.51 8.38 -1.40
N LEU A 267 -7.64 7.40 -1.07
CA LEU A 267 -6.45 7.62 -0.25
C LEU A 267 -5.24 7.92 -1.15
N PRO A 268 -4.49 9.03 -0.89
CA PRO A 268 -3.21 9.30 -1.54
C PRO A 268 -2.26 8.11 -1.39
N VAL A 269 -1.43 7.84 -2.41
CA VAL A 269 -0.43 6.74 -2.41
C VAL A 269 0.41 6.71 -1.12
N LEU A 270 0.72 7.89 -0.54
CA LEU A 270 1.44 7.99 0.74
C LEU A 270 0.71 7.32 1.91
N CYS A 271 -0.63 7.39 1.96
CA CYS A 271 -1.46 6.79 3.01
C CYS A 271 -1.64 5.27 2.85
N ARG A 272 -1.33 4.70 1.68
CA ARG A 272 -1.45 3.25 1.45
C ARG A 272 -0.28 2.46 2.05
N TYR A 273 0.86 3.13 2.24
CA TYR A 273 2.10 2.55 2.76
C TYR A 273 2.47 2.98 4.19
N LEU A 274 1.77 3.96 4.75
CA LEU A 274 1.95 4.39 6.13
C LEU A 274 1.04 3.55 7.05
N PRO A 275 1.58 2.80 8.03
CA PRO A 275 0.75 2.31 9.12
C PRO A 275 0.21 3.54 9.83
N CYS A 276 -1.09 3.82 9.68
CA CYS A 276 -1.89 4.74 10.50
C CYS A 276 -1.01 5.64 11.39
N ALA A 277 -0.35 6.63 10.79
CA ALA A 277 0.33 7.66 11.54
C ALA A 277 -0.78 8.59 12.04
N THR A 278 -1.51 8.11 13.05
CA THR A 278 -2.00 9.00 14.07
C THR A 278 -0.76 9.76 14.54
N LEU A 279 -0.64 11.03 14.15
CA LEU A 279 0.22 12.01 14.78
C LEU A 279 -0.26 12.15 16.23
N LEU A 280 -0.06 11.11 17.04
CA LEU A 280 0.00 11.21 18.48
C LEU A 280 1.39 11.73 18.79
N VAL A 281 1.43 13.05 18.93
CA VAL A 281 2.55 13.77 19.51
C VAL A 281 2.75 13.25 20.94
N SER A 282 3.75 12.39 21.13
CA SER A 282 4.39 12.15 22.42
C SER A 282 5.90 12.26 22.22
N PRO A 283 6.62 13.21 22.88
CA PRO A 283 8.02 13.49 22.57
C PRO A 283 9.03 12.42 23.03
N SER A 284 8.61 11.28 23.57
CA SER A 284 9.53 10.35 24.24
C SER A 284 9.79 9.02 23.52
N CYS A 285 9.23 8.77 22.33
CA CYS A 285 9.44 7.49 21.62
C CYS A 285 9.57 7.67 20.10
N CYS A 286 10.63 8.35 19.63
CA CYS A 286 11.07 8.24 18.24
C CYS A 286 12.45 7.60 18.21
N SER A 287 12.53 6.34 17.78
CA SER A 287 13.79 5.66 17.44
C SER A 287 14.33 6.23 16.12
N PRO A 288 15.66 6.37 15.94
CA PRO A 288 16.29 7.01 14.77
C PRO A 288 15.97 6.37 13.40
N ALA A 289 15.35 5.18 13.38
CA ALA A 289 15.12 4.40 12.16
C ALA A 289 13.98 4.90 11.26
N VAL A 290 13.09 5.78 11.75
CA VAL A 290 12.03 6.39 10.92
C VAL A 290 12.56 7.57 10.09
N THR A 291 13.75 8.08 10.40
CA THR A 291 14.41 9.19 9.70
C THR A 291 15.03 8.79 8.35
N VAL A 292 15.12 7.49 8.03
CA VAL A 292 15.92 7.01 6.88
C VAL A 292 15.11 6.77 5.59
N LEU A 293 13.76 6.75 5.63
CA LEU A 293 12.93 6.37 4.47
C LEU A 293 12.69 7.46 3.40
N VAL A 294 13.29 8.65 3.51
CA VAL A 294 13.14 9.73 2.50
C VAL A 294 14.50 10.25 1.98
N GLN A 295 15.61 9.54 2.21
CA GLN A 295 16.94 10.06 1.85
C GLN A 295 17.47 9.63 0.48
N ASN A 296 16.96 8.56 -0.15
CA ASN A 296 17.58 8.03 -1.40
C ASN A 296 16.75 8.13 -2.68
N ALA A 297 15.53 8.67 -2.62
CA ALA A 297 14.90 9.31 -3.76
C ALA A 297 14.49 10.70 -3.27
N ARG A 298 15.16 11.76 -3.71
CA ARG A 298 14.80 13.13 -3.34
C ARG A 298 13.48 13.50 -4.03
N CYS A 299 12.36 12.98 -3.50
CA CYS A 299 11.01 13.33 -3.94
C CYS A 299 10.86 14.84 -3.83
N GLN A 300 10.59 15.49 -4.97
CA GLN A 300 10.33 16.92 -5.02
C GLN A 300 8.91 17.17 -4.54
N ILE A 301 8.75 18.02 -3.54
CA ILE A 301 7.45 18.33 -2.94
C ILE A 301 7.06 19.75 -3.32
N ILE A 302 5.86 19.95 -3.82
CA ILE A 302 5.28 21.29 -3.98
C ILE A 302 4.23 21.45 -2.89
N TYR A 303 4.43 22.41 -2.00
CA TYR A 303 3.50 22.73 -0.92
C TYR A 303 2.87 24.09 -1.17
N VAL A 304 1.54 24.18 -1.10
CA VAL A 304 0.81 25.45 -1.22
C VAL A 304 0.24 25.83 0.14
N GLY A 305 0.79 26.89 0.74
CA GLY A 305 0.21 27.52 1.92
C GLY A 305 -0.87 28.52 1.53
N ARG A 306 -1.91 28.66 2.37
CA ARG A 306 -2.91 29.73 2.27
C ARG A 306 -3.19 30.28 3.66
N ASN A 307 -3.55 31.56 3.75
CA ASN A 307 -3.84 32.20 5.02
C ASN A 307 -4.94 31.47 5.81
N ALA A 308 -4.74 31.39 7.13
CA ALA A 308 -5.54 30.52 8.00
C ALA A 308 -7.03 30.90 8.03
N LYS A 309 -7.37 32.19 7.92
CA LYS A 309 -8.76 32.65 7.98
C LYS A 309 -9.54 32.22 6.73
N ASP A 310 -8.97 32.40 5.54
CA ASP A 310 -9.60 31.90 4.31
C ASP A 310 -9.63 30.36 4.26
N VAL A 311 -8.62 29.69 4.81
CA VAL A 311 -8.65 28.22 4.94
C VAL A 311 -9.81 27.79 5.84
N ALA A 312 -9.98 28.40 7.01
CA ALA A 312 -11.09 28.07 7.92
C ALA A 312 -12.46 28.21 7.23
N VAL A 313 -12.69 29.30 6.50
CA VAL A 313 -13.92 29.49 5.72
C VAL A 313 -14.06 28.45 4.61
N SER A 314 -13.01 28.27 3.82
CA SER A 314 -13.05 27.34 2.69
C SER A 314 -13.30 25.90 3.15
N PHE A 315 -12.70 25.52 4.27
CA PHE A 315 -12.81 24.18 4.82
C PHE A 315 -14.17 23.93 5.46
N TYR A 316 -14.74 24.92 6.16
CA TYR A 316 -16.12 24.84 6.66
C TYR A 316 -17.13 24.57 5.53
N HIS A 317 -17.02 25.31 4.42
CA HIS A 317 -17.90 25.10 3.26
C HIS A 317 -17.68 23.76 2.57
N PHE A 318 -16.43 23.29 2.54
CA PHE A 318 -16.10 21.95 2.05
C PHE A 318 -16.74 20.86 2.92
N ASP A 319 -16.66 20.98 4.26
CA ASP A 319 -17.23 20.00 5.19
C ASP A 319 -18.77 20.01 5.20
N LEU A 320 -19.40 21.15 4.86
CA LEU A 320 -20.86 21.21 4.70
C LEU A 320 -21.35 20.36 3.50
N MET A 321 -20.61 20.41 2.38
CA MET A 321 -20.95 19.62 1.18
C MET A 321 -20.47 18.18 1.27
N ASN A 322 -19.38 17.91 2.00
CA ASN A 322 -18.76 16.60 2.13
C ASN A 322 -19.55 15.70 3.08
N LYS A 323 -20.04 14.55 2.58
CA LYS A 323 -20.83 13.58 3.36
C LYS A 323 -20.02 12.43 3.95
N PHE A 324 -18.70 12.42 3.75
CA PHE A 324 -17.79 11.43 4.37
C PHE A 324 -17.55 11.71 5.86
N GLU A 325 -17.68 12.96 6.29
CA GLU A 325 -17.40 13.39 7.66
C GLU A 325 -18.67 13.74 8.42
N GLN A 326 -18.54 13.90 9.74
CA GLN A 326 -19.63 14.41 10.56
C GLN A 326 -19.94 15.85 10.16
N HIS A 327 -21.21 16.22 10.21
CA HIS A 327 -21.64 17.57 9.87
C HIS A 327 -20.88 18.61 10.73
N PRO A 328 -20.29 19.67 10.12
CA PRO A 328 -19.36 20.58 10.81
C PRO A 328 -20.02 21.48 11.87
N GLY A 329 -21.36 21.50 11.89
CA GLY A 329 -22.13 22.29 12.84
C GLY A 329 -22.28 23.74 12.37
N THR A 330 -22.37 24.67 13.32
CA THR A 330 -22.40 26.11 13.02
C THR A 330 -21.00 26.65 12.77
N TRP A 331 -20.90 27.79 12.08
CA TRP A 331 -19.62 28.48 11.85
C TRP A 331 -18.85 28.74 13.15
N ASP A 332 -19.53 29.18 14.21
CA ASP A 332 -18.89 29.48 15.50
C ASP A 332 -18.27 28.22 16.12
N GLN A 333 -18.99 27.10 16.11
CA GLN A 333 -18.47 25.80 16.59
C GLN A 333 -17.29 25.32 15.76
N TYR A 334 -17.38 25.48 14.43
CA TYR A 334 -16.34 25.05 13.52
C TYR A 334 -15.06 25.88 13.67
N LEU A 335 -15.18 27.20 13.83
CA LEU A 335 -14.04 28.08 14.02
C LEU A 335 -13.24 27.70 15.29
N GLU A 336 -13.92 27.41 16.39
CA GLU A 336 -13.29 26.92 17.62
C GLU A 336 -12.62 25.56 17.42
N ALA A 337 -13.28 24.63 16.72
CA ALA A 337 -12.70 23.32 16.39
C ALA A 337 -11.45 23.47 15.51
N PHE A 338 -11.48 24.35 14.51
CA PHE A 338 -10.35 24.65 13.63
C PHE A 338 -9.17 25.23 14.42
N MET A 339 -9.42 26.22 15.30
CA MET A 339 -8.38 26.79 16.16
C MET A 339 -7.76 25.75 17.11
N ALA A 340 -8.58 24.81 17.60
CA ALA A 340 -8.13 23.70 18.43
C ALA A 340 -7.45 22.55 17.65
N GLY A 341 -7.41 22.60 16.32
CA GLY A 341 -6.89 21.52 15.47
C GLY A 341 -7.74 20.24 15.52
N LYS A 342 -9.03 20.37 15.82
CA LYS A 342 -10.03 19.28 15.87
C LYS A 342 -10.87 19.21 14.59
N VAL A 343 -10.21 19.38 13.46
CA VAL A 343 -10.76 19.21 12.11
C VAL A 343 -9.94 18.13 11.38
N ALA A 344 -10.41 17.65 10.24
CA ALA A 344 -9.62 16.71 9.45
C ALA A 344 -8.22 17.28 9.15
N TYR A 345 -7.22 16.40 9.19
CA TYR A 345 -5.78 16.71 9.08
C TYR A 345 -5.16 17.53 10.24
N GLY A 346 -5.95 17.91 11.25
CA GLY A 346 -5.45 18.49 12.49
C GLY A 346 -5.20 20.00 12.45
N SER A 347 -4.15 20.44 13.14
CA SER A 347 -3.81 21.86 13.33
C SER A 347 -3.21 22.48 12.07
N TRP A 348 -3.89 23.47 11.48
CA TRP A 348 -3.36 24.27 10.37
C TRP A 348 -1.98 24.86 10.69
N PHE A 349 -1.80 25.35 11.93
CA PHE A 349 -0.57 26.00 12.38
C PHE A 349 0.63 25.06 12.33
N ASP A 350 0.46 23.84 12.87
CA ASP A 350 1.52 22.84 12.89
C ASP A 350 1.78 22.32 11.48
N HIS A 351 0.74 22.22 10.65
CA HIS A 351 0.85 21.77 9.27
C HIS A 351 1.70 22.74 8.42
N VAL A 352 1.36 24.03 8.37
CA VAL A 352 2.10 25.01 7.56
C VAL A 352 3.52 25.21 8.08
N ARG A 353 3.71 25.26 9.40
CA ARG A 353 5.05 25.40 10.01
C ARG A 353 5.91 24.17 9.76
N GLY A 354 5.34 22.98 9.88
CA GLY A 354 6.06 21.72 9.70
C GLY A 354 6.62 21.55 8.28
N TYR A 355 5.88 21.99 7.25
CA TYR A 355 6.40 22.02 5.87
C TYR A 355 7.37 23.17 5.64
N TRP A 356 7.13 24.33 6.26
CA TRP A 356 8.03 25.46 6.17
C TRP A 356 9.41 25.12 6.73
N GLU A 357 9.50 24.53 7.92
CA GLU A 357 10.77 24.13 8.53
C GLU A 357 11.50 23.06 7.69
N ARG A 358 10.78 22.03 7.23
CA ARG A 358 11.34 20.95 6.41
C ARG A 358 11.88 21.38 5.05
N ARG A 359 11.44 22.51 4.51
CA ARG A 359 11.95 23.05 3.22
C ARG A 359 13.46 23.32 3.24
N GLN A 360 14.05 23.45 4.43
CA GLN A 360 15.50 23.64 4.60
C GLN A 360 16.29 22.34 4.43
N GLU A 361 15.65 21.20 4.63
CA GLU A 361 16.29 19.88 4.66
C GLU A 361 15.91 19.00 3.45
N HIS A 362 14.77 19.31 2.82
CA HIS A 362 14.19 18.55 1.72
C HIS A 362 13.90 19.46 0.51
N PRO A 363 13.87 18.92 -0.73
CA PRO A 363 13.47 19.67 -1.91
C PRO A 363 11.97 19.96 -1.85
N ILE A 364 11.59 21.04 -1.17
CA ILE A 364 10.20 21.51 -1.05
C ILE A 364 10.10 22.90 -1.67
N LEU A 365 9.33 23.03 -2.74
CA LEU A 365 8.88 24.33 -3.24
C LEU A 365 7.65 24.77 -2.44
N TYR A 366 7.84 25.76 -1.59
CA TYR A 366 6.76 26.34 -0.79
C TYR A 366 6.18 27.55 -1.51
N LEU A 367 4.94 27.42 -1.99
CA LEU A 367 4.17 28.47 -2.66
C LEU A 367 3.10 29.03 -1.72
N PHE A 368 2.64 30.23 -2.03
CA PHE A 368 1.50 30.85 -1.35
C PHE A 368 0.34 30.98 -2.33
N TYR A 369 -0.85 30.56 -1.92
CA TYR A 369 -2.07 30.75 -2.69
C TYR A 369 -2.28 32.21 -3.05
N GLU A 370 -1.91 33.12 -2.14
CA GLU A 370 -2.00 34.54 -2.37
C GLU A 370 -1.07 35.03 -3.49
N ASP A 371 0.12 34.46 -3.60
CA ASP A 371 1.06 34.77 -4.69
C ASP A 371 0.53 34.23 -6.03
N MET A 372 -0.11 33.05 -6.03
CA MET A 372 -0.74 32.49 -7.22
C MET A 372 -1.93 33.32 -7.69
N LYS A 373 -2.66 33.93 -6.76
CA LYS A 373 -3.78 34.83 -7.09
C LYS A 373 -3.31 36.20 -7.60
N GLU A 374 -2.18 36.69 -7.10
CA GLU A 374 -1.57 37.94 -7.54
C GLU A 374 -0.93 37.81 -8.92
N ASP A 375 -0.13 36.76 -9.14
CA ASP A 375 0.57 36.51 -10.40
C ASP A 375 0.74 35.01 -10.65
N LEU A 376 -0.30 34.42 -11.27
CA LEU A 376 -0.33 32.99 -11.57
C LEU A 376 0.79 32.56 -12.53
N ARG A 377 1.14 33.40 -13.51
CA ARG A 377 2.19 33.11 -14.49
C ARG A 377 3.56 32.99 -13.80
N ARG A 378 3.87 33.91 -12.88
CA ARG A 378 5.09 33.85 -12.06
C ARG A 378 5.17 32.57 -11.25
N GLU A 379 4.08 32.16 -10.60
CA GLU A 379 4.09 30.94 -9.78
C GLU A 379 4.16 29.66 -10.63
N ILE A 380 3.52 29.61 -11.81
CA ILE A 380 3.68 28.49 -12.75
C ILE A 380 5.14 28.37 -13.22
N ALA A 381 5.79 29.50 -13.54
CA ALA A 381 7.20 29.49 -13.93
C ALA A 381 8.12 28.95 -12.82
N LYS A 382 7.87 29.30 -11.55
CA LYS A 382 8.58 28.73 -10.40
C LYS A 382 8.38 27.22 -10.27
N VAL A 383 7.15 26.74 -10.47
CA VAL A 383 6.85 25.29 -10.47
C VAL A 383 7.61 24.58 -11.58
N ALA A 384 7.59 25.11 -12.79
CA ALA A 384 8.31 24.52 -13.92
C ALA A 384 9.81 24.46 -13.67
N GLN A 385 10.41 25.56 -13.20
CA GLN A 385 11.82 25.61 -12.83
C GLN A 385 12.17 24.58 -11.75
N PHE A 386 11.33 24.46 -10.72
CA PHE A 386 11.54 23.50 -9.65
C PHE A 386 11.49 22.06 -10.18
N LEU A 387 10.55 21.73 -11.06
CA LEU A 387 10.43 20.40 -11.68
C LEU A 387 11.48 20.13 -12.78
N GLY A 388 12.34 21.10 -13.11
CA GLY A 388 13.33 20.97 -14.18
C GLY A 388 12.73 20.99 -15.59
N CYS A 389 11.55 21.61 -15.75
CA CYS A 389 10.86 21.76 -17.03
C CYS A 389 11.11 23.15 -17.64
N GLU A 390 11.44 23.19 -18.92
CA GLU A 390 11.45 24.43 -19.70
C GLU A 390 10.07 24.66 -20.34
N LEU A 391 9.45 25.80 -20.06
CA LEU A 391 8.19 26.20 -20.67
C LEU A 391 8.42 27.32 -21.69
N THR A 392 7.81 27.17 -22.87
CA THR A 392 7.69 28.27 -23.81
C THR A 392 6.64 29.28 -23.34
N GLU A 393 6.72 30.53 -23.79
CA GLU A 393 5.72 31.56 -23.46
C GLU A 393 4.29 31.15 -23.83
N VAL A 394 4.13 30.42 -24.95
CA VAL A 394 2.84 29.89 -25.40
C VAL A 394 2.33 28.81 -24.44
N ALA A 395 3.21 27.91 -23.99
CA ALA A 395 2.83 26.88 -23.01
C ALA A 395 2.49 27.49 -21.65
N LEU A 396 3.26 28.48 -21.19
CA LEU A 396 3.00 29.21 -19.95
C LEU A 396 1.64 29.90 -19.98
N GLU A 397 1.30 30.57 -21.08
CA GLU A 397 0.00 31.23 -21.25
C GLU A 397 -1.15 30.22 -21.29
N ALA A 398 -0.98 29.10 -22.01
CA ALA A 398 -1.98 28.05 -22.07
C ALA A 398 -2.24 27.43 -20.69
N ILE A 399 -1.19 27.14 -19.92
CA ILE A 399 -1.34 26.62 -18.55
C ILE A 399 -2.05 27.65 -17.67
N ALA A 400 -1.64 28.92 -17.71
CA ALA A 400 -2.26 29.98 -16.92
C ALA A 400 -3.76 30.13 -17.23
N HIS A 401 -4.13 30.06 -18.51
CA HIS A 401 -5.52 30.10 -18.95
C HIS A 401 -6.31 28.88 -18.44
N HIS A 402 -5.82 27.66 -18.68
CA HIS A 402 -6.52 26.43 -18.30
C HIS A 402 -6.60 26.20 -16.78
N THR A 403 -5.66 26.75 -16.02
CA THR A 403 -5.64 26.66 -14.54
C THR A 403 -6.24 27.88 -13.85
N SER A 404 -6.83 28.81 -14.62
CA SER A 404 -7.63 29.90 -14.05
C SER A 404 -8.84 29.34 -13.29
N PHE A 405 -9.32 30.08 -12.30
CA PHE A 405 -10.45 29.64 -11.48
C PHE A 405 -11.70 29.43 -12.33
N GLU A 406 -11.98 30.34 -13.26
CA GLU A 406 -13.13 30.28 -14.17
C GLU A 406 -13.05 29.03 -15.05
N ALA A 407 -11.89 28.77 -15.68
CA ALA A 407 -11.70 27.58 -16.52
C ALA A 407 -11.85 26.29 -15.72
N MET A 408 -11.26 26.21 -14.52
CA MET A 408 -11.35 25.03 -13.67
C MET A 408 -12.73 24.82 -13.04
N ARG A 409 -13.45 25.90 -12.75
CA ARG A 409 -14.85 25.86 -12.26
C ARG A 409 -15.78 25.31 -13.33
N ASP A 410 -15.59 25.71 -14.58
CA ASP A 410 -16.48 25.32 -15.67
C ASP A 410 -16.10 23.96 -16.29
N ASN A 411 -14.97 23.37 -15.89
CA ASN A 411 -14.47 22.08 -16.36
C ASN A 411 -14.88 20.89 -15.45
N PRO A 412 -15.69 19.94 -15.94
CA PRO A 412 -16.11 18.74 -15.19
C PRO A 412 -14.98 17.86 -14.67
N SER A 413 -13.81 17.88 -15.33
CA SER A 413 -12.63 17.11 -14.93
C SER A 413 -11.90 17.70 -13.71
N THR A 414 -12.21 18.94 -13.33
CA THR A 414 -11.55 19.64 -12.22
C THR A 414 -12.50 20.14 -11.14
N ASN A 415 -13.77 20.37 -11.47
CA ASN A 415 -14.74 20.95 -10.53
C ASN A 415 -15.49 19.91 -9.66
N TYR A 416 -15.13 18.62 -9.74
CA TYR A 416 -15.74 17.53 -8.97
C TYR A 416 -17.24 17.28 -9.26
N SER A 417 -17.80 17.83 -10.33
CA SER A 417 -19.23 17.67 -10.66
C SER A 417 -19.61 16.23 -11.02
N THR A 418 -18.62 15.38 -11.32
CA THR A 418 -18.79 13.94 -11.58
C THR A 418 -18.89 13.11 -10.30
N VAL A 419 -18.57 13.68 -9.13
CA VAL A 419 -18.71 12.97 -7.85
C VAL A 419 -20.19 12.90 -7.46
N PRO A 420 -20.73 11.72 -7.10
CA PRO A 420 -22.12 11.59 -6.70
C PRO A 420 -22.51 12.49 -5.53
N SER A 421 -23.71 13.09 -5.59
CA SER A 421 -24.20 14.04 -4.58
C SER A 421 -24.36 13.47 -3.18
N HIS A 422 -24.49 12.14 -3.04
CA HIS A 422 -24.51 11.48 -1.74
C HIS A 422 -23.12 11.39 -1.08
N LEU A 423 -22.05 11.74 -1.81
CA LEU A 423 -20.68 11.85 -1.31
C LEU A 423 -20.26 13.32 -1.20
N MET A 424 -20.49 14.11 -2.25
CA MET A 424 -20.22 15.55 -2.28
C MET A 424 -21.42 16.31 -2.83
N ASP A 425 -22.19 16.91 -1.94
CA ASP A 425 -23.41 17.63 -2.28
C ASP A 425 -23.09 19.07 -2.73
N GLN A 426 -22.76 19.22 -4.01
CA GLN A 426 -22.46 20.53 -4.60
C GLN A 426 -23.68 21.48 -4.63
N GLY A 427 -24.88 20.99 -4.32
CA GLY A 427 -26.06 21.84 -4.11
C GLY A 427 -26.02 22.61 -2.77
N VAL A 428 -25.27 22.11 -1.79
CA VAL A 428 -25.02 22.80 -0.50
C VAL A 428 -23.94 23.86 -0.68
N SER A 429 -22.81 23.49 -1.27
CA SER A 429 -21.71 24.39 -1.60
C SER A 429 -20.94 23.81 -2.78
N PRO A 430 -20.69 24.55 -3.87
CA PRO A 430 -19.89 24.03 -4.98
C PRO A 430 -18.43 23.88 -4.58
N PHE A 431 -17.74 22.86 -5.11
CA PHE A 431 -16.31 22.62 -4.81
C PHE A 431 -15.45 23.83 -5.24
N MET A 432 -15.65 24.31 -6.47
CA MET A 432 -15.06 25.54 -6.97
C MET A 432 -15.88 26.75 -6.52
N ARG A 433 -15.80 27.09 -5.22
CA ARG A 433 -16.72 28.04 -4.56
C ARG A 433 -16.56 29.51 -4.95
N LYS A 434 -15.36 30.07 -4.75
CA LYS A 434 -15.09 31.50 -5.00
C LYS A 434 -13.72 31.80 -5.59
N GLY A 435 -12.68 31.04 -5.23
CA GLY A 435 -11.34 31.23 -5.83
C GLY A 435 -10.68 32.58 -5.56
N ILE A 436 -10.96 33.21 -4.41
CA ILE A 436 -10.45 34.53 -4.02
C ILE A 436 -9.66 34.49 -2.70
N THR A 437 -8.88 35.53 -2.45
CA THR A 437 -8.29 35.86 -1.13
C THR A 437 -9.16 36.91 -0.45
N GLY A 438 -9.36 36.78 0.87
CA GLY A 438 -10.09 37.76 1.69
C GLY A 438 -11.56 37.45 1.94
N ASP A 439 -12.07 36.27 1.57
CA ASP A 439 -13.47 35.91 1.81
C ASP A 439 -13.77 35.71 3.30
N TRP A 440 -12.74 35.52 4.13
CA TRP A 440 -12.86 35.54 5.58
C TRP A 440 -13.56 36.80 6.11
N LYS A 441 -13.40 37.96 5.45
CA LYS A 441 -14.06 39.21 5.84
C LYS A 441 -15.59 39.14 5.78
N ASN A 442 -16.13 38.23 4.98
CA ASN A 442 -17.58 38.01 4.85
C ASN A 442 -18.14 37.01 5.87
N HIS A 443 -17.29 36.38 6.68
CA HIS A 443 -17.69 35.29 7.60
C HIS A 443 -17.31 35.57 9.05
N PHE A 444 -16.11 36.12 9.28
CA PHE A 444 -15.67 36.45 10.63
C PHE A 444 -16.39 37.69 11.14
N THR A 445 -16.97 37.60 12.34
CA THR A 445 -17.32 38.80 13.09
C THR A 445 -16.04 39.53 13.52
N VAL A 446 -16.15 40.83 13.85
CA VAL A 446 -15.02 41.62 14.36
C VAL A 446 -14.40 40.96 15.60
N ALA A 447 -15.22 40.43 16.51
CA ALA A 447 -14.77 39.74 17.71
C ALA A 447 -14.03 38.42 17.39
N GLN A 448 -14.58 37.60 16.49
CA GLN A 448 -13.92 36.37 16.03
C GLN A 448 -12.58 36.67 15.35
N SER A 449 -12.53 37.69 14.49
CA SER A 449 -11.29 38.08 13.82
C SER A 449 -10.23 38.48 14.84
N ALA A 450 -10.56 39.34 15.80
CA ALA A 450 -9.62 39.79 16.83
C ALA A 450 -9.13 38.63 17.70
N HIS A 451 -10.04 37.72 18.10
CA HIS A 451 -9.67 36.53 18.87
C HIS A 451 -8.74 35.61 18.09
N PHE A 452 -9.06 35.34 16.82
CA PHE A 452 -8.25 34.52 15.93
C PHE A 452 -6.87 35.15 15.71
N ASP A 453 -6.78 36.47 15.53
CA ASP A 453 -5.51 37.17 15.31
C ASP A 453 -4.59 37.06 16.54
N GLN A 454 -5.14 37.19 17.74
CA GLN A 454 -4.38 36.97 18.97
C GLN A 454 -3.86 35.53 19.07
N TYR A 455 -4.71 34.55 18.78
CA TYR A 455 -4.33 33.14 18.80
C TYR A 455 -3.28 32.81 17.73
N TYR A 456 -3.44 33.36 16.52
CA TYR A 456 -2.51 33.22 15.41
C TYR A 456 -1.13 33.77 15.77
N ALA A 457 -1.07 34.97 16.35
CA ALA A 457 0.18 35.58 16.79
C ALA A 457 0.93 34.71 17.81
N GLN A 458 0.21 34.05 18.72
CA GLN A 458 0.81 33.12 19.69
C GLN A 458 1.32 31.84 19.01
N LYS A 459 0.53 31.23 18.12
CA LYS A 459 0.88 29.95 17.46
C LYS A 459 1.99 30.09 16.41
N MET A 460 2.06 31.26 15.78
CA MET A 460 3.06 31.59 14.75
C MET A 460 4.23 32.40 15.32
N ALA A 461 4.31 32.57 16.64
CA ALA A 461 5.46 33.20 17.28
C ALA A 461 6.74 32.40 16.97
N GLY A 462 7.83 33.11 16.70
CA GLY A 462 9.16 32.52 16.47
C GLY A 462 9.41 31.95 15.07
N THR A 463 8.42 31.96 14.17
CA THR A 463 8.64 31.63 12.75
C THR A 463 8.84 32.89 11.89
N ASP A 464 9.57 32.76 10.79
CA ASP A 464 9.71 33.73 9.69
C ASP A 464 8.62 33.56 8.61
N LEU A 465 7.75 32.53 8.69
CA LEU A 465 6.64 32.32 7.77
C LEU A 465 5.60 33.44 7.88
N ARG A 466 5.24 34.07 6.75
CA ARG A 466 4.26 35.15 6.66
C ARG A 466 3.22 34.85 5.60
N PHE A 467 1.95 35.09 5.93
CA PHE A 467 0.82 34.97 5.01
C PHE A 467 0.17 36.34 4.80
N ARG A 468 -0.29 36.60 3.59
CA ARG A 468 -1.14 37.76 3.28
C ARG A 468 -2.60 37.38 3.48
N THR A 469 -3.38 38.25 4.11
CA THR A 469 -4.83 38.02 4.31
C THR A 469 -5.69 38.72 3.26
N GLU A 470 -5.04 39.45 2.34
CA GLU A 470 -5.61 40.21 1.22
C GLU A 470 -4.53 40.42 0.15
N ILE A 471 -4.96 40.70 -1.08
CA ILE A 471 -4.12 41.01 -2.24
C ILE A 471 -4.56 42.35 -2.79
#